data_AF-R5BDG4-F1
#
_entry.id   AF-R5BDG4-F1
#
_cell.length_a   1.000
_cell.length_b   1.000
_cell.length_c   1.000
_cell.angle_alpha   90.00
_cell.angle_beta   90.00
_cell.angle_gamma   90.00
#
_symmetry.space_group_name_H-M   'P 1'
#
loop_
_entity.id
_entity.type
_entity.pdbx_description
1 polymer ?
#
loop_
_entity_poly.entity_id
_entity_poly.type
_entity_poly.pdbx_seq_one_letter_code
_entity_poly.pdbx_strand_id
1 'polypeptide(L)'
;MGIGCVQYDLENWKGILASKCRLFTDIDTSFVPIGRILRKTTLKACLDYYKTLGDEFYEQLCSMLVFDALIYNEDRHFGNFGLLRNNHTGEIIAPAPIFDNGLSLFNYAMPDDFKNLSAYAKTRSNPYRISYEDVCKEVMGAKQKAQLRRMVDFKFTRHPSLNLPEQRLTAIEKQLGERTRELLSIPVQRSTKRKNEPAGSLQNAVSFPFKLQGRNGAGASDCR
;
A
#
# COMPACT_ATOMS: atom_id res chain seq x y z
N MET A 1 3.77 8.90 8.47
CA MET A 1 2.66 9.47 7.67
C MET A 1 1.38 9.71 8.48
N GLY A 2 1.20 9.09 9.65
CA GLY A 2 -0.02 9.26 10.46
C GLY A 2 -1.23 8.55 9.87
N ILE A 3 -1.01 7.36 9.29
CA ILE A 3 -2.07 6.49 8.75
C ILE A 3 -2.31 5.38 9.76
N GLY A 4 -3.57 4.96 9.93
CA GLY A 4 -3.91 3.84 10.79
C GLY A 4 -3.21 2.55 10.33
N CYS A 5 -2.46 1.92 11.23
CA CYS A 5 -1.72 0.70 10.95
C CYS A 5 -1.74 -0.25 12.15
N VAL A 6 -1.57 -1.54 11.86
CA VAL A 6 -1.32 -2.55 12.88
C VAL A 6 0.03 -2.28 13.54
N GLN A 7 0.06 -2.27 14.86
CA GLN A 7 1.28 -2.11 15.64
C GLN A 7 1.99 -3.47 15.74
N TYR A 8 3.23 -3.49 15.27
CA TYR A 8 4.11 -4.65 15.37
C TYR A 8 5.18 -4.42 16.43
N ASP A 9 5.60 -5.52 17.03
CA ASP A 9 6.71 -5.58 17.97
C ASP A 9 7.57 -6.81 17.65
N LEU A 10 8.75 -6.91 18.25
CA LEU A 10 9.65 -8.05 18.07
C LEU A 10 9.67 -8.92 19.32
N GLU A 11 9.65 -10.24 19.14
CA GLU A 11 9.77 -11.19 20.24
C GLU A 11 10.63 -12.38 19.84
N ASN A 12 11.43 -12.90 20.79
CA ASN A 12 12.09 -14.18 20.63
C ASN A 12 11.18 -15.30 21.12
N TRP A 13 10.58 -16.03 20.18
CA TRP A 13 9.75 -17.18 20.49
C TRP A 13 10.52 -18.47 20.20
N LYS A 14 10.80 -19.26 21.24
CA LYS A 14 11.55 -20.52 21.15
C LYS A 14 12.90 -20.39 20.42
N GLY A 15 13.61 -19.28 20.64
CA GLY A 15 14.90 -18.99 20.02
C GLY A 15 14.83 -18.46 18.59
N ILE A 16 13.63 -18.21 18.06
CA ILE A 16 13.42 -17.60 16.75
C ILE A 16 12.93 -16.17 16.96
N LEU A 17 13.62 -15.21 16.33
CA LEU A 17 13.15 -13.83 16.29
C LEU A 17 11.92 -13.75 15.38
N ALA A 18 10.80 -13.31 15.94
CA ALA A 18 9.52 -13.19 15.25
C ALA A 18 8.96 -11.77 15.37
N SER A 19 8.19 -11.37 14.37
CA SER A 19 7.33 -10.19 14.43
C SER A 19 5.99 -10.60 15.06
N LYS A 20 5.53 -9.84 16.04
CA LYS A 20 4.22 -10.05 16.69
C LYS A 20 3.34 -8.84 16.52
N CYS A 21 2.04 -9.05 16.45
CA CYS A 21 1.05 -7.99 16.51
C CYS A 21 -0.20 -8.48 17.25
N ARG A 22 -1.00 -7.53 17.72
CA ARG A 22 -2.35 -7.85 18.19
C ARG A 22 -3.26 -8.04 16.97
N LEU A 23 -4.23 -8.93 17.11
CA LEU A 23 -5.31 -9.05 16.14
C LEU A 23 -6.06 -7.71 16.06
N PHE A 24 -6.25 -7.22 14.83
CA PHE A 24 -7.12 -6.06 14.55
C PHE A 24 -8.57 -6.48 14.26
N THR A 25 -8.87 -7.76 14.47
CA THR A 25 -10.16 -8.42 14.33
C THR A 25 -10.49 -9.13 15.64
N ASP A 26 -11.77 -9.48 15.80
CA ASP A 26 -12.28 -10.22 16.95
C ASP A 26 -13.44 -11.13 16.51
N ILE A 27 -14.17 -11.68 17.49
CA ILE A 27 -15.31 -12.56 17.22
C ILE A 27 -16.47 -11.82 16.50
N ASP A 28 -16.55 -10.50 16.63
CA ASP A 28 -17.63 -9.67 16.09
C ASP A 28 -17.21 -8.95 14.80
N THR A 29 -15.92 -8.92 14.48
CA THR A 29 -15.36 -8.17 13.35
C THR A 29 -14.43 -9.02 12.50
N SER A 30 -14.77 -9.22 11.23
CA SER A 30 -13.92 -9.94 10.26
C SER A 30 -13.19 -9.00 9.30
N PHE A 31 -11.98 -9.40 8.89
CA PHE A 31 -11.31 -8.83 7.73
C PHE A 31 -11.80 -9.51 6.44
N VAL A 32 -12.19 -8.70 5.45
CA VAL A 32 -12.57 -9.16 4.12
C VAL A 32 -11.60 -8.56 3.10
N PRO A 33 -10.72 -9.37 2.48
CA PRO A 33 -9.82 -8.89 1.45
C PRO A 33 -10.59 -8.37 0.24
N ILE A 34 -10.15 -7.25 -0.36
CA ILE A 34 -10.87 -6.64 -1.49
C ILE A 34 -10.98 -7.59 -2.69
N GLY A 35 -9.99 -8.47 -2.87
CA GLY A 35 -9.98 -9.48 -3.92
C GLY A 35 -11.06 -10.54 -3.79
N ARG A 36 -11.68 -10.69 -2.61
CA ARG A 36 -12.85 -11.56 -2.39
C ARG A 36 -14.18 -10.86 -2.70
N ILE A 37 -14.19 -9.54 -2.76
CA ILE A 37 -15.39 -8.73 -2.99
C ILE A 37 -15.57 -8.45 -4.48
N LEU A 38 -14.48 -8.10 -5.18
CA LEU A 38 -14.54 -7.71 -6.58
C LEU A 38 -14.46 -8.91 -7.51
N ARG A 39 -15.39 -8.99 -8.47
CA ARG A 39 -15.36 -10.00 -9.54
C ARG A 39 -14.13 -9.89 -10.45
N LYS A 40 -13.70 -8.66 -10.74
CA LYS A 40 -12.48 -8.37 -11.50
C LYS A 40 -11.62 -7.40 -10.69
N THR A 41 -10.47 -7.87 -10.25
CA THR A 41 -9.58 -7.11 -9.37
C THR A 41 -8.65 -6.23 -10.18
N THR A 42 -8.92 -4.93 -10.22
CA THR A 42 -8.02 -3.89 -10.73
C THR A 42 -7.98 -2.73 -9.74
N LEU A 43 -6.92 -1.92 -9.77
CA LEU A 43 -6.85 -0.71 -8.93
C LEU A 43 -8.05 0.23 -9.17
N LYS A 44 -8.43 0.42 -10.43
CA LYS A 44 -9.61 1.23 -10.77
C LYS A 44 -10.88 0.69 -10.12
N ALA A 45 -11.13 -0.62 -10.21
CA ALA A 45 -12.31 -1.23 -9.60
C ALA A 45 -12.30 -1.09 -8.07
N CYS A 46 -11.12 -1.18 -7.44
CA CYS A 46 -10.96 -0.93 -6.00
C CYS A 46 -11.30 0.51 -5.64
N LEU A 47 -10.73 1.49 -6.35
CA LEU A 47 -10.99 2.92 -6.14
C LEU A 47 -12.48 3.25 -6.33
N ASP A 48 -13.09 2.76 -7.41
CA ASP A 48 -14.51 2.96 -7.68
C ASP A 48 -15.38 2.38 -6.55
N TYR A 49 -15.08 1.15 -6.09
CA TYR A 49 -15.83 0.52 -5.01
C TYR A 49 -15.68 1.24 -3.67
N TYR A 50 -14.46 1.59 -3.27
CA TYR A 50 -14.23 2.35 -2.03
C TYR A 50 -14.92 3.71 -2.06
N LYS A 51 -15.02 4.34 -3.24
CA LYS A 51 -15.78 5.57 -3.40
C LYS A 51 -17.28 5.40 -3.13
N THR A 52 -17.86 4.25 -3.46
CA THR A 52 -19.26 3.96 -3.11
C THR A 52 -19.50 3.77 -1.61
N LEU A 53 -18.45 3.47 -0.85
CA LEU A 53 -18.50 3.34 0.61
C LEU A 53 -18.33 4.68 1.34
N GLY A 54 -17.90 5.72 0.63
CA GLY A 54 -17.77 7.09 1.13
C GLY A 54 -16.36 7.67 1.02
N ASP A 55 -16.26 8.99 1.18
CA ASP A 55 -15.01 9.73 1.00
C ASP A 55 -13.92 9.28 1.96
N GLU A 56 -14.26 8.94 3.20
CA GLU A 56 -13.28 8.46 4.17
C GLU A 56 -12.62 7.14 3.71
N PHE A 57 -13.42 6.19 3.22
CA PHE A 57 -12.92 4.92 2.69
C PHE A 57 -11.98 5.17 1.52
N TYR A 58 -12.42 5.97 0.55
CA TYR A 58 -11.63 6.33 -0.62
C TYR A 58 -10.29 6.97 -0.23
N GLU A 59 -10.33 7.96 0.65
CA GLU A 59 -9.14 8.67 1.12
C GLU A 59 -8.15 7.75 1.85
N GLN A 60 -8.63 6.79 2.65
CA GLN A 60 -7.77 5.81 3.32
C GLN A 60 -7.08 4.87 2.31
N LEU A 61 -7.80 4.41 1.27
CA LEU A 61 -7.20 3.63 0.19
C LEU A 61 -6.13 4.42 -0.57
N CYS A 62 -6.42 5.68 -0.93
CA CYS A 62 -5.45 6.56 -1.57
C CYS A 62 -4.20 6.78 -0.69
N SER A 63 -4.38 6.99 0.61
CA SER A 63 -3.28 7.11 1.58
C SER A 63 -2.41 5.86 1.64
N MET A 64 -3.01 4.67 1.62
CA MET A 64 -2.28 3.41 1.58
C MET A 64 -1.44 3.28 0.30
N LEU A 65 -2.02 3.57 -0.87
CA LEU A 65 -1.31 3.48 -2.15
C LEU A 65 -0.12 4.46 -2.24
N VAL A 66 -0.28 5.68 -1.70
CA VAL A 66 0.84 6.64 -1.60
C VAL A 66 1.89 6.18 -0.60
N PHE A 67 1.48 5.55 0.51
CA PHE A 67 2.42 4.97 1.47
C PHE A 67 3.22 3.82 0.85
N ASP A 68 2.58 2.91 0.12
CA ASP A 68 3.24 1.81 -0.58
C ASP A 68 4.27 2.32 -1.60
N ALA A 69 3.96 3.42 -2.30
CA ALA A 69 4.89 4.10 -3.21
C ALA A 69 6.10 4.75 -2.51
N LEU A 70 5.91 5.23 -1.27
CA LEU A 70 6.98 5.80 -0.47
C LEU A 70 7.96 4.71 0.00
N ILE A 71 7.45 3.58 0.46
CA ILE A 71 8.26 2.50 1.06
C ILE A 71 8.70 1.43 0.06
N TYR A 72 8.33 1.57 -1.22
CA TYR A 72 8.54 0.56 -2.26
C TYR A 72 7.96 -0.80 -1.86
N ASN A 73 6.69 -0.82 -1.46
CA ASN A 73 6.03 -2.08 -1.11
C ASN A 73 5.79 -2.92 -2.36
N GLU A 74 6.41 -4.09 -2.42
CA GLU A 74 6.37 -5.00 -3.57
C GLU A 74 5.20 -5.99 -3.51
N ASP A 75 4.48 -6.05 -2.38
CA ASP A 75 3.50 -7.10 -2.11
C ASP A 75 2.12 -6.59 -1.65
N ARG A 76 1.78 -5.34 -1.99
CA ARG A 76 0.37 -4.90 -1.87
C ARG A 76 -0.48 -5.54 -2.97
N HIS A 77 -0.81 -6.82 -2.82
CA HIS A 77 -1.76 -7.51 -3.69
C HIS A 77 -3.20 -7.38 -3.15
N PHE A 78 -4.21 -7.75 -3.93
CA PHE A 78 -5.63 -7.60 -3.55
C PHE A 78 -6.09 -8.48 -2.37
N GLY A 79 -5.20 -9.31 -1.82
CA GLY A 79 -5.41 -10.05 -0.57
C GLY A 79 -4.87 -9.30 0.65
N ASN A 80 -3.97 -8.33 0.43
CA ASN A 80 -3.18 -7.62 1.43
C ASN A 80 -3.79 -6.26 1.85
N PHE A 81 -5.06 -6.03 1.49
CA PHE A 81 -5.87 -4.90 1.95
C PHE A 81 -7.35 -5.19 1.71
N GLY A 82 -8.22 -4.44 2.37
CA GLY A 82 -9.64 -4.73 2.35
C GLY A 82 -10.40 -3.98 3.43
N LEU A 83 -11.50 -4.57 3.87
CA LEU A 83 -12.49 -3.92 4.70
C LEU A 83 -12.74 -4.74 5.96
N LEU A 84 -13.16 -4.06 7.03
CA LEU A 84 -13.70 -4.69 8.22
C LEU A 84 -15.22 -4.84 8.05
N ARG A 85 -15.73 -6.00 8.45
CA ARG A 85 -17.14 -6.38 8.37
C ARG A 85 -17.65 -6.76 9.75
N ASN A 86 -18.82 -6.23 10.13
CA ASN A 86 -19.54 -6.68 11.31
C ASN A 86 -20.09 -8.10 11.05
N ASN A 87 -19.78 -9.06 11.93
CA ASN A 87 -20.16 -10.46 11.73
C ASN A 87 -21.65 -10.73 11.93
N HIS A 88 -22.32 -9.94 12.76
CA HIS A 88 -23.75 -10.09 13.08
C HIS A 88 -24.64 -9.50 11.99
N THR A 89 -24.33 -8.27 11.53
CA THR A 89 -25.15 -7.56 10.53
C THR A 89 -24.68 -7.81 9.10
N GLY A 90 -23.40 -8.13 8.94
CA GLY A 90 -22.75 -8.28 7.66
C GLY A 90 -22.34 -7.00 6.96
N GLU A 91 -22.55 -5.85 7.62
CA GLU A 91 -22.22 -4.53 7.09
C GLU A 91 -20.71 -4.29 7.08
N ILE A 92 -20.27 -3.51 6.08
CA ILE A 92 -18.91 -2.97 6.04
C ILE A 92 -18.82 -1.78 6.99
N ILE A 93 -17.88 -1.83 7.93
CA ILE A 93 -17.79 -0.84 9.02
C ILE A 93 -16.61 0.12 8.87
N ALA A 94 -15.49 -0.32 8.28
CA ALA A 94 -14.29 0.50 8.10
C ALA A 94 -13.34 -0.11 7.06
N PRO A 95 -12.38 0.66 6.50
CA PRO A 95 -11.19 0.09 5.88
C PRO A 95 -10.36 -0.67 6.92
N ALA A 96 -9.72 -1.77 6.49
CA ALA A 96 -8.74 -2.43 7.33
C ALA A 96 -7.53 -1.51 7.56
N PRO A 97 -6.90 -1.53 8.75
CA PRO A 97 -5.65 -0.81 8.97
C PRO A 97 -4.56 -1.29 8.00
N ILE A 98 -3.53 -0.50 7.77
CA ILE A 98 -2.38 -0.99 6.98
C ILE A 98 -1.65 -2.08 7.79
N PHE A 99 -1.41 -3.22 7.15
CA PHE A 99 -0.66 -4.34 7.72
C PHE A 99 0.25 -4.98 6.65
N ASP A 100 1.06 -5.93 7.09
CA ASP A 100 1.89 -6.79 6.23
C ASP A 100 2.72 -6.03 5.16
N ASN A 101 3.66 -5.22 5.64
CA ASN A 101 4.61 -4.48 4.81
C ASN A 101 5.97 -5.18 4.73
N GLY A 102 6.04 -6.49 4.97
CA GLY A 102 7.31 -7.22 5.10
C GLY A 102 8.17 -7.19 3.83
N LEU A 103 7.54 -7.12 2.65
CA LEU A 103 8.20 -6.98 1.35
C LEU A 103 8.29 -5.51 0.93
N SER A 104 8.86 -4.68 1.79
CA SER A 104 9.12 -3.26 1.54
C SER A 104 10.47 -2.85 2.12
N LEU A 105 10.85 -1.57 1.94
CA LEU A 105 12.08 -0.99 2.50
C LEU A 105 13.34 -1.81 2.17
N PHE A 106 13.36 -2.40 0.97
CA PHE A 106 14.49 -3.15 0.44
C PHE A 106 14.87 -4.35 1.34
N ASN A 107 13.89 -5.09 1.84
CA ASN A 107 14.11 -6.25 2.72
C ASN A 107 15.13 -7.25 2.13
N TYR A 108 15.09 -7.49 0.81
CA TYR A 108 16.01 -8.38 0.09
C TYR A 108 17.33 -7.74 -0.39
N ALA A 109 17.56 -6.45 -0.16
CA ALA A 109 18.79 -5.80 -0.58
C ALA A 109 20.01 -6.37 0.16
N MET A 110 21.06 -6.65 -0.61
CA MET A 110 22.35 -7.12 -0.14
C MET A 110 23.28 -5.93 0.16
N PRO A 111 24.39 -6.13 0.88
CA PRO A 111 25.30 -5.04 1.23
C PRO A 111 25.78 -4.19 0.05
N ASP A 112 25.98 -4.80 -1.12
CA ASP A 112 26.39 -4.09 -2.34
C ASP A 112 25.28 -3.20 -2.90
N ASP A 113 24.01 -3.58 -2.78
CA ASP A 113 22.87 -2.77 -3.22
C ASP A 113 22.81 -1.45 -2.43
N PHE A 114 23.22 -1.46 -1.16
CA PHE A 114 23.26 -0.25 -0.32
C PHE A 114 24.35 0.75 -0.72
N LYS A 115 25.35 0.34 -1.53
CA LYS A 115 26.34 1.28 -2.10
C LYS A 115 25.69 2.24 -3.10
N ASN A 116 24.64 1.80 -3.78
CA ASN A 116 23.85 2.62 -4.70
C ASN A 116 22.35 2.30 -4.57
N LEU A 117 21.80 2.58 -3.38
CA LEU A 117 20.43 2.20 -3.04
C LEU A 117 19.39 2.84 -3.97
N SER A 118 19.64 4.05 -4.48
CA SER A 118 18.71 4.72 -5.39
C SER A 118 18.61 4.02 -6.74
N ALA A 119 19.69 3.43 -7.25
CA ALA A 119 19.64 2.59 -8.45
C ALA A 119 18.88 1.28 -8.18
N TYR A 120 19.12 0.63 -7.04
CA TYR A 120 18.39 -0.56 -6.64
C TYR A 120 16.89 -0.28 -6.45
N ALA A 121 16.53 0.84 -5.83
CA ALA A 121 15.14 1.24 -5.58
C ALA A 121 14.33 1.37 -6.88
N LYS A 122 14.95 1.80 -7.97
CA LYS A 122 14.29 1.89 -9.30
C LYS A 122 13.94 0.53 -9.91
N THR A 123 14.52 -0.55 -9.41
CA THR A 123 14.20 -1.93 -9.86
C THR A 123 12.97 -2.51 -9.17
N ARG A 124 12.48 -1.85 -8.10
CA ARG A 124 11.35 -2.32 -7.31
C ARG A 124 10.05 -2.10 -8.07
N SER A 125 9.09 -3.00 -7.90
CA SER A 125 7.79 -2.89 -8.57
C SER A 125 6.67 -3.41 -7.67
N ASN A 126 5.46 -2.89 -7.87
CA ASN A 126 4.26 -3.39 -7.20
C ASN A 126 3.55 -4.48 -8.03
N PRO A 127 2.61 -5.23 -7.42
CA PRO A 127 1.89 -6.31 -8.11
C PRO A 127 1.00 -5.86 -9.28
N TYR A 128 0.75 -4.55 -9.43
CA TYR A 128 -0.17 -4.01 -10.43
C TYR A 128 0.46 -3.77 -11.80
N ARG A 129 1.79 -3.92 -11.93
CA ARG A 129 2.56 -3.67 -13.16
C ARG A 129 2.39 -2.23 -13.69
N ILE A 130 2.19 -1.28 -12.77
CA ILE A 130 2.14 0.16 -13.04
C ILE A 130 3.22 0.81 -12.17
N SER A 131 3.85 1.89 -12.62
CA SER A 131 4.84 2.58 -11.80
C SER A 131 4.20 3.15 -10.52
N TYR A 132 4.97 3.24 -9.44
CA TYR A 132 4.49 3.84 -8.20
C TYR A 132 4.08 5.31 -8.38
N GLU A 133 4.77 6.03 -9.26
CA GLU A 133 4.52 7.42 -9.62
C GLU A 133 3.19 7.56 -10.34
N ASP A 134 2.87 6.66 -11.28
CA ASP A 134 1.59 6.71 -12.00
C ASP A 134 0.42 6.35 -11.08
N VAL A 135 0.61 5.41 -10.14
CA VAL A 135 -0.36 5.18 -9.06
C VAL A 135 -0.56 6.45 -8.24
N CYS A 136 0.53 7.12 -7.84
CA CYS A 136 0.45 8.37 -7.09
C CYS A 136 -0.24 9.49 -7.88
N LYS A 137 0.07 9.66 -9.17
CA LYS A 137 -0.60 10.67 -10.02
C LYS A 137 -2.11 10.47 -10.07
N GLU A 138 -2.58 9.24 -9.96
CA GLU A 138 -4.02 8.94 -9.96
C GLU A 138 -4.70 9.26 -8.62
N VAL A 139 -3.99 9.06 -7.50
CA VAL A 139 -4.61 9.07 -6.16
C VAL A 139 -4.15 10.21 -5.25
N MET A 140 -3.21 11.04 -5.69
CA MET A 140 -2.64 12.13 -4.88
C MET A 140 -3.67 13.23 -4.62
N GLY A 141 -4.20 13.27 -3.40
CA GLY A 141 -5.05 14.32 -2.86
C GLY A 141 -4.31 15.33 -1.97
N ALA A 142 -5.05 16.33 -1.48
CA ALA A 142 -4.53 17.28 -0.48
C ALA A 142 -4.16 16.56 0.84
N LYS A 143 -4.95 15.56 1.24
CA LYS A 143 -4.71 14.74 2.43
C LYS A 143 -3.41 13.94 2.31
N GLN A 144 -3.19 13.27 1.19
CA GLN A 144 -1.97 12.47 0.95
C GLN A 144 -0.73 13.37 0.89
N LYS A 145 -0.81 14.55 0.26
CA LYS A 145 0.28 15.53 0.34
C LYS A 145 0.59 15.97 1.77
N ALA A 146 -0.43 16.25 2.58
CA ALA A 146 -0.22 16.62 3.98
C ALA A 146 0.41 15.45 4.78
N GLN A 147 0.02 14.21 4.52
CA GLN A 147 0.63 13.02 5.13
C GLN A 147 2.08 12.80 4.71
N LEU A 148 2.40 12.97 3.42
CA LEU A 148 3.77 12.88 2.89
C LEU A 148 4.68 13.96 3.47
N ARG A 149 4.19 15.19 3.69
CA ARG A 149 4.97 16.26 4.33
C ARG A 149 5.49 15.87 5.71
N ARG A 150 4.78 14.99 6.44
CA ARG A 150 5.24 14.48 7.75
C ARG A 150 6.42 13.50 7.64
N MET A 151 6.78 13.09 6.42
CA MET A 151 7.92 12.21 6.14
C MET A 151 9.17 12.97 5.75
N VAL A 152 9.09 14.30 5.63
CA VAL A 152 10.27 15.15 5.50
C VAL A 152 11.14 14.90 6.74
N ASP A 153 12.41 14.59 6.50
CA ASP A 153 13.41 14.27 7.51
C ASP A 153 13.04 13.08 8.42
N PHE A 154 12.24 12.13 7.90
CA PHE A 154 11.91 10.89 8.61
C PHE A 154 13.17 10.15 9.09
N LYS A 155 13.11 9.70 10.34
CA LYS A 155 14.10 8.84 10.98
C LYS A 155 13.41 7.66 11.67
N PHE A 156 14.01 6.49 11.59
CA PHE A 156 13.52 5.33 12.34
C PHE A 156 13.73 5.54 13.84
N THR A 157 12.75 5.16 14.64
CA THR A 157 13.00 4.94 16.07
C THR A 157 13.81 3.65 16.20
N ARG A 158 15.02 3.72 16.75
CA ARG A 158 15.85 2.53 16.98
C ARG A 158 15.22 1.67 18.08
N HIS A 159 15.19 0.35 17.87
CA HIS A 159 14.84 -0.60 18.94
C HIS A 159 15.91 -0.54 20.05
N PRO A 160 15.58 -0.77 21.32
CA PRO A 160 16.60 -0.83 22.38
C PRO A 160 17.68 -1.92 22.20
N SER A 161 17.45 -2.91 21.35
CA SER A 161 18.27 -4.14 21.29
C SER A 161 18.28 -4.88 19.94
N LEU A 162 17.30 -4.67 19.07
CA LEU A 162 17.11 -5.44 17.83
C LEU A 162 17.04 -4.46 16.66
N ASN A 163 18.21 -3.99 16.24
CA ASN A 163 18.31 -3.06 15.11
C ASN A 163 18.97 -3.73 13.91
N LEU A 164 18.58 -3.25 12.73
CA LEU A 164 19.42 -3.40 11.54
C LEU A 164 20.72 -2.58 11.72
N PRO A 165 21.79 -2.92 10.98
CA PRO A 165 23.01 -2.12 10.98
C PRO A 165 22.72 -0.64 10.71
N GLU A 166 23.36 0.26 11.46
CA GLU A 166 23.09 1.71 11.38
C GLU A 166 23.30 2.28 9.97
N GLN A 167 24.28 1.77 9.24
CA GLN A 167 24.50 2.13 7.84
C GLN A 167 23.29 1.82 6.95
N ARG A 168 22.63 0.67 7.18
CA ARG A 168 21.42 0.27 6.44
C ARG A 168 20.26 1.20 6.78
N LEU A 169 20.04 1.47 8.07
CA LEU A 169 18.99 2.39 8.51
C LEU A 169 19.17 3.78 7.92
N THR A 170 20.38 4.35 8.02
CA THR A 170 20.71 5.67 7.48
C THR A 170 20.55 5.74 5.96
N ALA A 171 20.94 4.68 5.22
CA ALA A 171 20.75 4.61 3.78
C ALA A 171 19.27 4.59 3.39
N ILE A 172 18.44 3.81 4.10
CA ILE A 172 16.98 3.77 3.88
C ILE A 172 16.36 5.14 4.19
N GLU A 173 16.72 5.77 5.31
CA GLU A 173 16.23 7.11 5.65
C GLU A 173 16.57 8.16 4.59
N LYS A 174 17.80 8.12 4.06
CA LYS A 174 18.21 8.99 2.95
C LYS A 174 17.33 8.75 1.72
N GLN A 175 17.14 7.49 1.34
CA GLN A 175 16.29 7.12 0.20
C GLN A 175 14.83 7.53 0.40
N LEU A 176 14.27 7.36 1.60
CA LEU A 176 12.92 7.82 1.93
C LEU A 176 12.78 9.33 1.88
N GLY A 177 13.82 10.08 2.29
CA GLY A 177 13.87 11.53 2.17
C GLY A 177 13.85 11.99 0.71
N GLU A 178 14.67 11.38 -0.15
CA GLU A 178 14.66 11.62 -1.61
C GLU A 178 13.30 11.27 -2.21
N ARG A 179 12.80 10.08 -1.90
CA ARG A 179 11.50 9.58 -2.36
C ARG A 179 10.34 10.48 -1.94
N THR A 180 10.36 10.99 -0.72
CA THR A 180 9.35 11.94 -0.22
C THR A 180 9.31 13.21 -1.08
N ARG A 181 10.48 13.76 -1.45
CA ARG A 181 10.55 14.96 -2.32
C ARG A 181 10.01 14.66 -3.72
N GLU A 182 10.39 13.51 -4.30
CA GLU A 182 9.88 13.06 -5.60
C GLU A 182 8.35 12.99 -5.59
N LEU A 183 7.75 12.30 -4.61
CA LEU A 183 6.30 12.13 -4.54
C LEU A 183 5.57 13.45 -4.23
N LEU A 184 6.17 14.35 -3.44
CA LEU A 184 5.60 15.68 -3.18
C LEU A 184 5.56 16.57 -4.44
N SER A 185 6.42 16.31 -5.42
CA SER A 185 6.43 17.04 -6.71
C SER A 185 5.24 16.67 -7.61
N ILE A 186 4.62 15.51 -7.39
CA ILE A 186 3.43 15.08 -8.13
C ILE A 186 2.27 16.04 -7.82
N PRO A 187 1.58 16.60 -8.82
CA PRO A 187 0.47 17.52 -8.58
C PRO A 187 -0.71 16.80 -7.91
N VAL A 188 -1.50 17.55 -7.15
CA VAL A 188 -2.77 17.02 -6.61
C VAL A 188 -3.74 16.82 -7.77
N GLN A 189 -4.46 15.70 -7.77
CA GLN A 189 -5.60 15.52 -8.67
C GLN A 189 -6.63 16.63 -8.39
N ARG A 190 -6.83 17.54 -9.35
CA ARG A 190 -7.95 18.48 -9.29
C ARG A 190 -9.20 17.64 -9.43
N SER A 191 -10.12 17.70 -8.45
CA SER A 191 -11.45 17.13 -8.62
C SER A 191 -12.04 17.75 -9.87
N THR A 192 -12.11 17.01 -10.98
CA THR A 192 -13.02 17.39 -12.02
C THR A 192 -14.38 17.26 -11.38
N LYS A 193 -15.04 18.38 -11.10
CA LYS A 193 -16.50 18.42 -11.09
C LYS A 193 -16.91 17.94 -12.48
N ARG A 194 -17.00 16.62 -12.67
CA ARG A 194 -17.65 16.05 -13.85
C ARG A 194 -19.09 16.50 -13.69
N LYS A 195 -19.47 17.52 -14.48
CA LYS A 195 -20.86 17.90 -14.64
C LYS A 195 -21.64 16.61 -14.94
N ASN A 196 -22.72 16.39 -14.19
CA ASN A 196 -23.73 15.43 -14.58
C ASN A 196 -24.26 15.86 -15.95
N GLU A 197 -23.83 15.19 -17.01
CA GLU A 197 -24.53 15.17 -18.30
C GLU A 197 -25.10 13.77 -18.50
N PRO A 198 -26.33 13.64 -19.04
CA PRO A 198 -27.04 12.39 -19.09
C PRO A 198 -26.38 11.42 -20.08
N ALA A 199 -26.59 10.13 -19.84
CA ALA A 199 -26.08 9.03 -20.65
C ALA A 199 -26.39 9.24 -22.15
N GLY A 200 -25.35 9.59 -22.92
CA GLY A 200 -25.38 9.73 -24.36
C GLY A 200 -24.06 9.24 -24.95
N SER A 201 -24.11 8.03 -25.50
CA SER A 201 -23.19 7.42 -26.48
C SER A 201 -21.90 8.19 -26.81
N LEU A 202 -20.75 7.63 -26.44
CA LEU A 202 -19.51 7.77 -27.21
C LEU A 202 -18.67 6.48 -27.06
N GLN A 203 -18.77 5.64 -28.08
CA GLN A 203 -17.75 4.67 -28.43
C GLN A 203 -16.44 5.42 -28.63
N ASN A 204 -15.41 5.08 -27.88
CA ASN A 204 -14.02 5.17 -28.33
C ASN A 204 -13.19 4.20 -27.48
N ALA A 205 -12.95 3.04 -28.08
CA ALA A 205 -12.06 2.02 -27.57
C ALA A 205 -10.62 2.52 -27.68
N VAL A 206 -9.93 2.64 -26.54
CA VAL A 206 -8.46 2.52 -26.52
C VAL A 206 -8.18 1.11 -26.02
N SER A 207 -8.03 0.19 -26.96
CA SER A 207 -7.59 -1.18 -26.68
C SER A 207 -6.09 -1.18 -26.37
N PHE A 208 -5.70 -1.63 -25.18
CA PHE A 208 -4.35 -2.10 -24.94
C PHE A 208 -4.31 -3.62 -25.15
N PRO A 209 -3.36 -4.16 -25.92
CA PRO A 209 -3.26 -5.60 -26.12
C PRO A 209 -2.52 -6.20 -24.93
N PHE A 210 -3.17 -7.04 -24.14
CA PHE A 210 -2.45 -7.97 -23.27
C PHE A 210 -3.05 -9.36 -23.40
N LYS A 211 -2.30 -10.23 -24.10
CA LYS A 211 -2.54 -11.67 -24.12
C LYS A 211 -2.23 -12.21 -22.73
N LEU A 212 -3.25 -12.71 -22.04
CA LEU A 212 -3.12 -13.56 -20.87
C LEU A 212 -2.73 -14.96 -21.32
N GLN A 213 -1.51 -15.40 -21.03
CA GLN A 213 -1.24 -16.83 -20.84
C GLN A 213 -1.41 -17.11 -19.34
N GLY A 214 -2.49 -17.81 -19.02
CA GLY A 214 -2.74 -18.31 -17.68
C GLY A 214 -1.79 -19.45 -17.35
N ARG A 215 -1.24 -19.41 -16.13
CA ARG A 215 -0.89 -20.63 -15.39
C ARG A 215 -1.40 -20.48 -13.97
N ASN A 216 -2.30 -21.40 -13.62
CA ASN A 216 -2.76 -21.66 -12.27
C ASN A 216 -1.56 -22.10 -11.42
N GLY A 217 -1.41 -21.48 -10.25
CA GLY A 217 -0.49 -21.90 -9.21
C GLY A 217 -1.00 -21.35 -7.89
N ALA A 218 -1.91 -22.08 -7.27
CA ALA A 218 -2.31 -21.84 -5.89
C ALA A 218 -1.13 -22.21 -4.99
N GLY A 219 -0.46 -21.20 -4.45
CA GLY A 219 0.48 -21.34 -3.34
C GLY A 219 -0.15 -20.68 -2.12
N ALA A 220 -0.73 -21.49 -1.24
CA ALA A 220 -1.10 -21.05 0.09
C ALA A 220 0.19 -20.82 0.90
N SER A 221 0.46 -19.58 1.30
CA SER A 221 1.40 -19.29 2.37
C SER A 221 0.60 -19.22 3.67
N ASP A 222 0.65 -20.32 4.41
CA ASP A 222 0.28 -20.37 5.82
C ASP A 222 1.09 -19.32 6.59
N CYS A 223 0.41 -18.35 7.20
CA CYS A 223 0.96 -17.60 8.32
C CYS A 223 0.96 -18.53 9.53
N ARG A 224 2.15 -18.98 9.95
CA ARG A 224 2.44 -19.45 11.30
C ARG A 224 3.45 -18.51 11.95
#